data_AF-A0AAD3S483-F1
#
_entry.id   AF-A0AAD3S483-F1
#
_cell.length_a   1.000
_cell.length_b   1.000
_cell.length_c   1.000
_cell.angle_alpha   90.00
_cell.angle_beta   90.00
_cell.angle_gamma   90.00
#
_symmetry.space_group_name_H-M   'P 1'
#
loop_
_entity.id
_entity.type
_entity.pdbx_description
1 polymer ?
#
loop_
_entity_poly.entity_id
_entity_poly.type
_entity_poly.pdbx_seq_one_letter_code
_entity_poly.pdbx_strand_id
1 'polypeptide(L)'
;MDKKSTIEVTEDLKKGIELMKSVSDKSLDLLRPSARYFSLFKGEKKDTPDHEKGKYSLVRNAEDFQVGIYDKPLPCFGCGVGWFSFLLGFVFPLAWYYATILYFGNCYRKDPRERAGLAASAIAAMACTVVLLIILLANIIVGSHVWIEDPELAWIDGEITRINGREIHVQISTEKSVVTDISKTYPKDTEAPPGGVDDMTKLAYLHEPGVLHNLATRYELNEIYTYTGNILIAVNPFQRLPHLYDTHMMEQYKGAAFGELSPQSLQAMMNEGKSNSILVRGESGAGKTETTKMLMRYLAYLGGQSGVEGHTVEQKVLKSNPVLEAFGNAKTVRNNNSSRFGKFVEIQFDRNGKISGAAIRTYLLERSRVCQVSDPERNYHCFYLLCAAPPEVREKHKLGSSESFHYLNQSKCYKLDGVDDGQEYIATRRAMDVVGISEEDQEAIFRVVAVVLHLGNIEFAKVQEVYSSVIKDEKSGFHLNTTAELLVCDAKSLEDALVKRVMVTPEEVITRTLDPVTAAIGRDALAKTIYSRLFDWLVDKINISIEQDLHSKSIIGVLDVYDFESFKFNSFEQFCINFTNEKLQQHFNQHVFKMEQEYTAEEINCSYVEFVDNQDVLDLIEKASHHTVA
;
A
#
# COMPACT_ATOMS: atom_id res chain seq x y z
N MET A 1 -2.12 -24.10 61.05
CA MET A 1 -1.16 -22.98 60.93
C MET A 1 -0.76 -22.90 59.46
N ASP A 2 -1.65 -22.46 58.59
CA ASP A 2 -2.12 -21.07 58.38
C ASP A 2 -1.14 -20.28 57.48
N LYS A 3 -1.36 -20.32 56.16
CA LYS A 3 -1.85 -19.18 55.39
C LYS A 3 -2.08 -19.53 53.92
N LYS A 4 -3.27 -19.16 53.45
CA LYS A 4 -3.79 -19.18 52.09
C LYS A 4 -2.94 -18.32 51.15
N SER A 5 -2.69 -18.81 49.94
CA SER A 5 -2.52 -17.99 48.73
C SER A 5 -3.29 -18.63 47.57
N THR A 6 -4.62 -18.61 47.71
CA THR A 6 -5.52 -18.71 46.57
C THR A 6 -5.28 -17.47 45.73
N ILE A 7 -4.69 -17.62 44.55
CA ILE A 7 -4.54 -16.55 43.57
C ILE A 7 -5.96 -16.13 43.19
N GLU A 8 -6.39 -14.99 43.73
CA GLU A 8 -7.53 -14.25 43.19
C GLU A 8 -7.17 -13.90 41.74
N VAL A 9 -7.78 -14.61 40.80
CA VAL A 9 -7.95 -14.16 39.42
C VAL A 9 -8.91 -12.97 39.50
N THR A 10 -8.35 -11.83 39.87
CA THR A 10 -9.08 -10.58 40.10
C THR A 10 -9.62 -10.05 38.78
N GLU A 11 -10.65 -9.20 38.91
CA GLU A 11 -11.46 -8.59 37.85
C GLU A 11 -10.71 -8.09 36.62
N ASP A 12 -9.41 -7.89 36.67
CA ASP A 12 -8.57 -7.43 35.55
C ASP A 12 -8.47 -8.47 34.42
N LEU A 13 -8.50 -9.78 34.70
CA LEU A 13 -8.54 -10.79 33.63
C LEU A 13 -9.92 -10.86 32.97
N LYS A 14 -10.99 -10.64 33.74
CA LYS A 14 -12.36 -10.54 33.20
C LYS A 14 -12.55 -9.25 32.41
N LYS A 15 -12.02 -8.12 32.89
CA LYS A 15 -11.95 -6.85 32.16
C LYS A 15 -11.07 -6.97 30.92
N GLY A 16 -9.97 -7.70 30.97
CA GLY A 16 -9.11 -7.97 29.81
C GLY A 16 -9.82 -8.84 28.76
N ILE A 17 -10.59 -9.84 29.18
CA ILE A 17 -11.40 -10.68 28.28
C ILE A 17 -12.61 -9.90 27.73
N GLU A 18 -13.26 -9.05 28.52
CA GLU A 18 -14.33 -8.15 28.06
C GLU A 18 -13.79 -7.05 27.14
N LEU A 19 -12.58 -6.54 27.39
CA LEU A 19 -11.88 -5.59 26.53
C LEU A 19 -11.45 -6.26 25.22
N MET A 20 -10.94 -7.50 25.26
CA MET A 20 -10.62 -8.27 24.06
C MET A 20 -11.87 -8.68 23.27
N LYS A 21 -13.01 -8.93 23.92
CA LYS A 21 -14.31 -9.14 23.25
C LYS A 21 -14.84 -7.84 22.65
N SER A 22 -14.73 -6.72 23.36
CA SER A 22 -15.06 -5.37 22.86
C SER A 22 -14.17 -4.95 21.69
N VAL A 23 -12.88 -5.29 21.75
CA VAL A 23 -11.91 -5.04 20.66
C VAL A 23 -12.17 -6.01 19.52
N SER A 24 -12.48 -7.29 19.76
CA SER A 24 -12.89 -8.24 18.72
C SER A 24 -14.16 -7.78 17.99
N ASP A 25 -15.19 -7.35 18.73
CA ASP A 25 -16.44 -6.88 18.16
C ASP A 25 -16.28 -5.52 17.46
N LYS A 26 -15.41 -4.63 17.95
CA LYS A 26 -15.04 -3.38 17.25
C LYS A 26 -14.08 -3.61 16.07
N SER A 27 -13.23 -4.62 16.11
CA SER A 27 -12.31 -4.99 15.03
C SER A 27 -13.05 -5.70 13.89
N LEU A 28 -14.06 -6.51 14.19
CA LEU A 28 -15.01 -7.06 13.21
C LEU A 28 -15.80 -5.96 12.49
N ASP A 29 -16.02 -4.83 13.16
CA ASP A 29 -16.64 -3.63 12.61
C ASP A 29 -15.66 -2.70 11.86
N LEU A 30 -14.34 -2.81 12.12
CA LEU A 30 -13.27 -2.05 11.47
C LEU A 30 -12.63 -2.80 10.28
N LEU A 31 -12.82 -4.12 10.17
CA LEU A 31 -12.25 -4.98 9.12
C LEU A 31 -13.22 -5.24 7.95
N ARG A 32 -14.31 -4.47 7.81
CA ARG A 32 -15.14 -4.46 6.59
C ARG A 32 -14.66 -3.36 5.63
N PRO A 33 -13.96 -3.69 4.54
CA PRO A 33 -13.71 -2.73 3.47
C PRO A 33 -15.00 -2.59 2.65
N SER A 34 -15.84 -1.62 3.02
CA SER A 34 -16.82 -0.94 2.13
C SER A 34 -17.92 -0.10 2.83
N ALA A 35 -18.03 -0.04 4.17
CA ALA A 35 -19.25 0.57 4.77
C ALA A 35 -19.07 1.52 5.97
N ARG A 36 -17.90 2.16 6.16
CA ARG A 36 -17.70 3.16 7.23
C ARG A 36 -17.04 4.48 6.81
N TYR A 37 -17.19 4.86 5.54
CA TYR A 37 -16.98 6.25 5.12
C TYR A 37 -18.23 7.14 5.26
N PHE A 38 -19.35 6.60 5.78
CA PHE A 38 -20.60 7.34 5.99
C PHE A 38 -21.25 6.99 7.34
N SER A 39 -20.92 7.72 8.41
CA SER A 39 -21.87 7.90 9.54
C SER A 39 -21.54 9.03 10.54
N LEU A 40 -20.94 10.16 10.13
CA LEU A 40 -20.84 11.35 10.98
C LEU A 40 -21.46 12.60 10.32
N PHE A 41 -22.68 12.44 9.81
CA PHE A 41 -23.67 13.52 9.70
C PHE A 41 -25.00 13.05 10.29
N LYS A 42 -25.01 12.82 11.61
CA LYS A 42 -26.24 12.90 12.40
C LYS A 42 -25.95 13.79 13.60
N GLY A 43 -26.52 14.98 13.57
CA GLY A 43 -26.41 15.94 14.64
C GLY A 43 -27.02 15.41 15.92
N GLU A 44 -26.26 15.49 17.01
CA GLU A 44 -26.80 15.59 18.35
C GLU A 44 -26.11 16.78 19.03
N LYS A 45 -26.93 17.78 19.39
CA LYS A 45 -26.55 18.85 20.31
C LYS A 45 -26.20 18.22 21.66
N LYS A 46 -25.04 18.56 22.22
CA LYS A 46 -24.80 18.45 23.66
C LYS A 46 -24.32 19.78 24.20
N ASP A 47 -25.12 20.29 25.13
CA ASP A 47 -24.90 21.50 25.91
C ASP A 47 -23.58 21.43 26.70
N THR A 48 -22.78 22.48 26.64
CA THR A 48 -21.64 22.74 27.52
C THR A 48 -22.05 23.65 28.67
N PRO A 49 -21.77 23.34 29.94
CA PRO A 49 -21.86 24.31 31.01
C PRO A 49 -20.54 25.08 31.20
N ASP A 50 -20.70 26.37 31.50
CA ASP A 50 -19.70 27.32 31.99
C ASP A 50 -18.82 26.74 33.12
N HIS A 51 -17.52 27.07 33.12
CA HIS A 51 -16.86 27.58 34.34
C HIS A 51 -15.49 28.24 34.07
N GLU A 52 -15.46 29.50 34.49
CA GLU A 52 -14.42 30.22 35.23
C GLU A 52 -13.14 30.84 34.62
N LYS A 53 -13.05 32.13 34.96
CA LYS A 53 -12.03 33.14 34.70
C LYS A 53 -10.77 32.91 35.54
N GLY A 54 -9.60 33.08 34.92
CA GLY A 54 -8.33 33.34 35.61
C GLY A 54 -7.61 34.56 35.02
N LYS A 55 -7.62 35.67 35.76
CA LYS A 55 -6.91 36.93 35.47
C LYS A 55 -5.40 36.78 35.71
N TYR A 56 -4.57 37.32 34.82
CA TYR A 56 -3.38 38.10 35.20
C TYR A 56 -3.21 39.30 34.28
N SER A 57 -2.90 40.44 34.90
CA SER A 57 -2.82 41.77 34.30
C SER A 57 -1.56 42.48 34.77
N LEU A 58 -1.09 43.43 33.94
CA LEU A 58 -0.16 44.55 34.20
C LEU A 58 1.34 44.25 33.97
N VAL A 59 2.19 45.10 33.37
CA VAL A 59 2.10 46.32 32.52
C VAL A 59 3.57 46.75 32.22
N ARG A 60 3.77 47.59 31.18
CA ARG A 60 4.96 48.42 30.80
C ARG A 60 5.81 47.83 29.65
N ASN A 61 6.24 48.58 28.62
CA ASN A 61 6.29 50.03 28.40
C ASN A 61 6.22 50.35 26.91
N ALA A 62 5.85 51.61 26.64
CA ALA A 62 5.80 52.29 25.35
C ALA A 62 7.17 52.86 24.93
N GLU A 63 7.15 53.56 23.78
CA GLU A 63 8.23 54.27 23.02
C GLU A 63 8.65 53.45 21.78
N ASP A 64 8.40 53.83 20.52
CA ASP A 64 8.45 55.17 19.91
C ASP A 64 7.59 55.35 18.63
N PHE A 65 7.45 56.63 18.26
CA PHE A 65 7.17 57.24 16.94
C PHE A 65 5.74 57.70 16.55
N GLN A 66 5.46 58.92 17.06
CA GLN A 66 4.84 60.10 16.44
C GLN A 66 3.77 60.00 15.33
N VAL A 67 2.64 60.57 15.75
CA VAL A 67 1.42 61.03 15.09
C VAL A 67 1.65 62.07 13.98
N GLY A 68 0.94 61.91 12.87
CA GLY A 68 0.49 63.01 12.01
C GLY A 68 -0.99 63.31 12.30
N ILE A 69 -1.28 64.49 12.86
CA ILE A 69 -2.60 64.93 13.28
C ILE A 69 -3.42 65.41 12.07
N TYR A 70 -4.68 64.99 11.97
CA TYR A 70 -5.75 65.83 11.42
C TYR A 70 -6.99 65.73 12.32
N ASP A 71 -7.32 66.88 12.93
CA ASP A 71 -8.47 67.11 13.80
C ASP A 71 -9.78 67.25 12.99
N LYS A 72 -10.73 66.33 13.20
CA LYS A 72 -12.20 66.51 13.35
C LYS A 72 -12.95 65.18 13.10
N PRO A 73 -13.98 64.82 13.91
CA PRO A 73 -14.73 63.58 13.70
C PRO A 73 -15.74 63.73 12.56
N LEU A 74 -15.77 62.75 11.64
CA LEU A 74 -16.87 62.56 10.69
C LEU A 74 -18.03 61.85 11.41
N PRO A 75 -19.29 62.27 11.22
CA PRO A 75 -20.43 61.69 11.92
C PRO A 75 -20.72 60.26 11.41
N CYS A 76 -20.79 59.32 12.35
CA CYS A 76 -21.15 57.92 12.14
C CYS A 76 -22.65 57.81 11.80
N PHE A 77 -23.05 58.04 10.55
CA PHE A 77 -24.42 57.81 10.08
C PHE A 77 -24.55 56.72 9.00
N GLY A 78 -23.48 55.95 8.74
CA GLY A 78 -23.42 54.96 7.65
C GLY A 78 -23.58 53.48 8.04
N CYS A 79 -23.28 53.09 9.29
CA CYS A 79 -23.18 51.65 9.62
C CYS A 79 -24.55 50.96 9.85
N GLY A 80 -25.58 51.68 10.29
CA GLY A 80 -26.91 51.10 10.52
C GLY A 80 -27.72 50.85 9.25
N VAL A 81 -27.58 51.73 8.25
CA VAL A 81 -28.33 51.66 6.99
C VAL A 81 -27.76 50.58 6.06
N GLY A 82 -26.45 50.33 6.12
CA GLY A 82 -25.77 49.28 5.35
C GLY A 82 -26.19 47.87 5.75
N TRP A 83 -26.36 47.60 7.04
CA TRP A 83 -26.82 46.29 7.53
C TRP A 83 -28.29 46.02 7.22
N PHE A 84 -29.15 47.04 7.32
CA PHE A 84 -30.57 46.92 6.96
C PHE A 84 -30.76 46.74 5.44
N SER A 85 -29.90 47.38 4.64
CA SER A 85 -29.83 47.23 3.19
C SER A 85 -29.40 45.84 2.74
N PHE A 86 -28.41 45.26 3.42
CA PHE A 86 -27.89 43.93 3.12
C PHE A 86 -28.94 42.81 3.33
N LEU A 87 -29.80 42.95 4.35
CA LEU A 87 -30.90 42.03 4.63
C LEU A 87 -32.07 42.13 3.64
N LEU A 88 -32.38 43.33 3.15
CA LEU A 88 -33.46 43.56 2.17
C LEU A 88 -33.08 43.10 0.75
N GLY A 89 -31.81 43.18 0.38
CA GLY A 89 -31.29 42.67 -0.90
C GLY A 89 -31.42 41.16 -1.08
N PHE A 90 -31.58 40.41 0.01
CA PHE A 90 -31.81 38.96 0.01
C PHE A 90 -33.24 38.55 -0.36
N VAL A 91 -34.23 39.44 -0.18
CA VAL A 91 -35.66 39.10 -0.32
C VAL A 91 -36.26 39.61 -1.64
N PHE A 92 -35.75 40.72 -2.20
CA PHE A 92 -36.28 41.32 -3.45
C PHE A 92 -35.17 41.85 -4.39
N PRO A 93 -34.47 40.98 -5.13
CA PRO A 93 -33.27 41.36 -5.89
C PRO A 93 -33.52 42.34 -7.03
N LEU A 94 -34.66 42.25 -7.74
CA LEU A 94 -34.99 43.17 -8.84
C LEU A 94 -35.37 44.59 -8.35
N ALA A 95 -36.11 44.68 -7.24
CA ALA A 95 -36.46 45.96 -6.63
C ALA A 95 -35.23 46.63 -6.00
N TRP A 96 -34.31 45.83 -5.46
CA TRP A 96 -33.02 46.28 -4.96
C TRP A 96 -32.14 46.85 -6.08
N TYR A 97 -32.06 46.17 -7.23
CA TYR A 97 -31.30 46.63 -8.39
C TYR A 97 -31.82 47.98 -8.93
N TYR A 98 -33.16 48.13 -9.02
CA TYR A 98 -33.80 49.37 -9.46
C TYR A 98 -33.59 50.52 -8.45
N ALA A 99 -33.70 50.25 -7.15
CA ALA A 99 -33.44 51.22 -6.09
C ALA A 99 -31.97 51.63 -6.03
N THR A 100 -31.04 50.69 -6.26
CA THR A 100 -29.60 50.94 -6.29
C THR A 100 -29.22 51.80 -7.51
N ILE A 101 -29.78 51.53 -8.69
CA ILE A 101 -29.58 52.36 -9.89
C ILE A 101 -30.13 53.79 -9.68
N LEU A 102 -31.30 53.94 -9.07
CA LEU A 102 -31.88 55.26 -8.74
C LEU A 102 -31.07 56.00 -7.66
N TYR A 103 -30.58 55.29 -6.64
CA TYR A 103 -29.75 55.84 -5.57
C TYR A 103 -28.38 56.29 -6.08
N PHE A 104 -27.70 55.47 -6.88
CA PHE A 104 -26.43 55.82 -7.53
C PHE A 104 -26.60 56.92 -8.59
N GLY A 105 -27.70 56.92 -9.35
CA GLY A 105 -28.03 57.97 -10.31
C GLY A 105 -28.23 59.35 -9.65
N ASN A 106 -28.79 59.38 -8.44
CA ASN A 106 -28.95 60.61 -7.66
C ASN A 106 -27.71 61.02 -6.85
N CYS A 107 -26.90 60.07 -6.37
CA CYS A 107 -25.68 60.36 -5.60
C CYS A 107 -24.47 60.75 -6.49
N TYR A 108 -24.46 60.41 -7.79
CA TYR A 108 -23.36 60.77 -8.71
C TYR A 108 -23.13 62.30 -8.84
N ARG A 109 -24.11 63.11 -8.42
CA ARG A 109 -24.07 64.59 -8.48
C ARG A 109 -23.58 65.29 -7.20
N LYS A 110 -23.32 64.58 -6.09
CA LYS A 110 -22.84 65.22 -4.87
C LYS A 110 -21.53 64.58 -4.40
N ASP A 111 -20.48 65.39 -4.49
CA ASP A 111 -19.11 65.20 -3.96
C ASP A 111 -18.16 64.21 -4.69
N PRO A 112 -17.02 64.67 -5.25
CA PRO A 112 -16.02 63.81 -5.89
C PRO A 112 -15.32 62.80 -4.97
N ARG A 113 -15.32 63.03 -3.64
CA ARG A 113 -14.55 62.24 -2.67
C ARG A 113 -15.17 60.88 -2.34
N GLU A 114 -16.48 60.72 -2.55
CA GLU A 114 -17.21 59.48 -2.22
C GLU A 114 -17.31 58.50 -3.41
N ARG A 115 -16.93 58.95 -4.61
CA ARG A 115 -17.05 58.18 -5.86
C ARG A 115 -16.25 56.87 -5.85
N ALA A 116 -15.06 56.87 -5.26
CA ALA A 116 -14.21 55.69 -5.21
C ALA A 116 -14.80 54.59 -4.30
N GLY A 117 -15.36 54.97 -3.15
CA GLY A 117 -16.01 54.03 -2.23
C GLY A 117 -17.32 53.45 -2.77
N LEU A 118 -18.13 54.29 -3.44
CA LEU A 118 -19.35 53.83 -4.11
C LEU A 118 -19.05 52.91 -5.32
N ALA A 119 -18.03 53.22 -6.13
CA ALA A 119 -17.62 52.36 -7.23
C ALA A 119 -17.08 51.01 -6.74
N ALA A 120 -16.25 51.01 -5.68
CA ALA A 120 -15.74 49.78 -5.07
C ALA A 120 -16.87 48.90 -4.51
N SER A 121 -17.88 49.50 -3.87
CA SER A 121 -19.04 48.77 -3.34
C SER A 121 -19.91 48.17 -4.46
N ALA A 122 -20.12 48.92 -5.56
CA ALA A 122 -20.85 48.41 -6.72
C ALA A 122 -20.11 47.26 -7.44
N ILE A 123 -18.78 47.35 -7.58
CA ILE A 123 -17.95 46.28 -8.14
C ILE A 123 -17.96 45.06 -7.23
N ALA A 124 -17.86 45.24 -5.90
CA ALA A 124 -17.94 44.14 -4.94
C ALA A 124 -19.32 43.46 -4.97
N ALA A 125 -20.42 44.22 -5.11
CA ALA A 125 -21.77 43.67 -5.24
C ALA A 125 -21.96 42.90 -6.56
N MET A 126 -21.39 43.39 -7.67
CA MET A 126 -21.39 42.66 -8.95
C MET A 126 -20.53 41.39 -8.89
N ALA A 127 -19.34 41.45 -8.28
CA ALA A 127 -18.50 40.28 -8.09
C ALA A 127 -19.20 39.22 -7.21
N CYS A 128 -19.81 39.64 -6.09
CA CYS A 128 -20.60 38.75 -5.23
C CYS A 128 -21.79 38.13 -5.97
N THR A 129 -22.49 38.88 -6.82
CA THR A 129 -23.62 38.33 -7.59
C THR A 129 -23.17 37.40 -8.70
N VAL A 130 -22.03 37.65 -9.36
CA VAL A 130 -21.42 36.74 -10.34
C VAL A 130 -20.95 35.45 -9.65
N VAL A 131 -20.29 35.56 -8.49
CA VAL A 131 -19.90 34.40 -7.66
C VAL A 131 -21.13 33.62 -7.19
N LEU A 132 -22.20 34.30 -6.75
CA LEU A 132 -23.48 33.65 -6.40
C LEU A 132 -24.13 32.99 -7.62
N LEU A 133 -24.04 33.58 -8.81
CA LEU A 133 -24.55 33.00 -10.07
C LEU A 133 -23.74 31.78 -10.49
N ILE A 134 -22.42 31.79 -10.30
CA ILE A 134 -21.54 30.63 -10.54
C ILE A 134 -21.85 29.52 -9.54
N ILE A 135 -22.07 29.85 -8.26
CA ILE A 135 -22.52 28.90 -7.22
C ILE A 135 -23.92 28.37 -7.53
N LEU A 136 -24.81 29.19 -8.11
CA LEU A 136 -26.16 28.78 -8.53
C LEU A 136 -26.16 27.93 -9.81
N LEU A 137 -25.21 28.15 -10.72
CA LEU A 137 -25.01 27.36 -11.94
C LEU A 137 -24.41 25.96 -11.65
N ALA A 138 -23.81 25.76 -10.47
CA ALA A 138 -23.38 24.45 -10.00
C ALA A 138 -24.52 23.56 -9.45
N ASN A 139 -25.78 24.02 -9.52
CA ASN A 139 -26.92 23.19 -9.11
C ASN A 139 -27.31 22.21 -10.21
N ILE A 140 -27.37 20.94 -9.82
CA ILE A 140 -27.96 19.85 -10.59
C ILE A 140 -29.41 20.22 -10.98
N ILE A 141 -29.67 20.46 -12.26
CA ILE A 141 -31.00 20.78 -12.82
C ILE A 141 -31.58 19.62 -13.63
N VAL A 142 -32.88 19.66 -13.90
CA VAL A 142 -33.52 18.74 -14.88
C VAL A 142 -32.82 18.88 -16.23
N GLY A 143 -32.44 17.75 -16.83
CA GLY A 143 -31.62 17.65 -18.04
C GLY A 143 -30.11 17.46 -17.78
N SER A 144 -29.65 17.59 -16.53
CA SER A 144 -28.23 17.37 -16.19
C SER A 144 -27.90 15.89 -16.24
N HIS A 145 -26.68 15.58 -16.72
CA HIS A 145 -26.13 14.24 -16.67
C HIS A 145 -25.43 14.03 -15.34
N VAL A 146 -25.71 12.91 -14.69
CA VAL A 146 -25.18 12.57 -13.37
C VAL A 146 -24.79 11.09 -13.29
N TRP A 147 -23.90 10.80 -12.35
CA TRP A 147 -23.56 9.46 -11.89
C TRP A 147 -24.40 9.10 -10.67
N ILE A 148 -24.90 7.87 -10.65
CA ILE A 148 -25.62 7.28 -9.53
C ILE A 148 -25.01 5.93 -9.16
N GLU A 149 -25.09 5.56 -7.89
CA GLU A 149 -24.62 4.26 -7.41
C GLU A 149 -25.41 3.11 -8.05
N ASP A 150 -24.71 2.09 -8.52
CA ASP A 150 -25.28 0.85 -9.04
C ASP A 150 -24.69 -0.36 -8.29
N PRO A 151 -25.51 -1.34 -7.84
CA PRO A 151 -25.01 -2.50 -7.11
C PRO A 151 -24.06 -3.41 -7.90
N GLU A 152 -24.13 -3.42 -9.23
CA GLU A 152 -23.30 -4.29 -10.08
C GLU A 152 -22.13 -3.52 -10.72
N LEU A 153 -22.39 -2.32 -11.24
CA LEU A 153 -21.41 -1.50 -11.97
C LEU A 153 -20.67 -0.48 -11.09
N ALA A 154 -21.00 -0.40 -9.80
CA ALA A 154 -20.64 0.66 -8.85
C ALA A 154 -21.22 2.03 -9.21
N TRP A 155 -21.06 2.49 -10.45
CA TRP A 155 -21.56 3.77 -10.94
C TRP A 155 -22.18 3.63 -12.32
N ILE A 156 -23.36 4.22 -12.52
CA ILE A 156 -24.04 4.29 -13.82
C ILE A 156 -24.42 5.74 -14.13
N ASP A 157 -24.36 6.11 -15.40
CA ASP A 157 -24.76 7.44 -15.84
C ASP A 157 -26.25 7.52 -16.16
N GLY A 158 -26.81 8.71 -15.98
CA GLY A 158 -28.16 9.00 -16.40
C GLY A 158 -28.47 10.48 -16.45
N GLU A 159 -29.62 10.79 -17.04
CA GLU A 159 -30.13 12.15 -17.19
C GLU A 159 -31.25 12.40 -16.19
N ILE A 160 -31.23 13.55 -15.53
CA ILE A 160 -32.28 13.90 -14.57
C ILE A 160 -33.53 14.33 -15.32
N THR A 161 -34.61 13.59 -15.13
CA THR A 161 -35.92 13.89 -15.75
C THR A 161 -36.82 14.73 -14.85
N ARG A 162 -36.73 14.56 -13.52
CA ARG A 162 -37.56 15.30 -12.55
C ARG A 162 -36.81 15.49 -11.23
N ILE A 163 -37.05 16.62 -10.57
CA ILE A 163 -36.50 16.94 -9.24
C ILE A 163 -37.68 17.28 -8.32
N ASN A 164 -37.84 16.51 -7.24
CA ASN A 164 -38.87 16.66 -6.22
C ASN A 164 -38.19 16.92 -4.86
N GLY A 165 -37.74 18.14 -4.64
CA GLY A 165 -37.00 18.48 -3.41
C GLY A 165 -35.64 17.80 -3.38
N ARG A 166 -35.46 16.82 -2.49
CA ARG A 166 -34.22 16.02 -2.40
C ARG A 166 -34.24 14.76 -3.27
N GLU A 167 -35.42 14.31 -3.68
CA GLU A 167 -35.55 13.14 -4.54
C GLU A 167 -35.42 13.56 -6.01
N ILE A 168 -34.55 12.88 -6.74
CA ILE A 168 -34.38 13.08 -8.18
C ILE A 168 -34.72 11.80 -8.93
N HIS A 169 -35.41 11.96 -10.06
CA HIS A 169 -35.73 10.89 -10.99
C HIS A 169 -34.72 10.92 -12.13
N VAL A 170 -33.88 9.91 -12.20
CA VAL A 170 -32.83 9.77 -13.20
C VAL A 170 -33.25 8.71 -14.21
N GLN A 171 -33.18 9.04 -15.49
CA GLN A 171 -33.31 8.08 -16.58
C GLN A 171 -31.91 7.57 -16.91
N ILE A 172 -31.64 6.29 -16.60
CA ILE A 172 -30.35 5.68 -16.88
C ILE A 172 -30.25 5.23 -18.34
N SER A 173 -29.02 5.04 -18.81
CA SER A 173 -28.69 4.61 -20.17
C SER A 173 -29.36 3.30 -20.63
N THR A 174 -29.85 2.48 -19.69
CA THR A 174 -30.62 1.24 -19.97
C THR A 174 -32.14 1.44 -20.08
N GLU A 175 -32.60 2.68 -20.26
CA GLU A 175 -34.00 3.12 -20.36
C GLU A 175 -34.87 2.88 -19.10
N LYS A 176 -34.27 2.49 -17.98
CA LYS A 176 -34.96 2.40 -16.69
C LYS A 176 -34.95 3.75 -15.97
N SER A 177 -35.98 4.02 -15.18
CA SER A 177 -36.03 5.20 -14.30
C SER A 177 -35.67 4.80 -12.87
N VAL A 178 -34.69 5.48 -12.29
CA VAL A 178 -34.21 5.27 -10.92
C VAL A 178 -34.50 6.53 -10.10
N VAL A 179 -34.99 6.35 -8.87
CA VAL A 179 -35.22 7.44 -7.92
C VAL A 179 -34.12 7.39 -6.88
N THR A 180 -33.38 8.49 -6.71
CA THR A 180 -32.30 8.60 -5.72
C THR A 180 -32.31 9.97 -5.03
N ASP A 181 -31.57 10.09 -3.94
CA ASP A 181 -31.38 11.37 -3.25
C ASP A 181 -30.28 12.17 -3.94
N ILE A 182 -30.50 13.47 -4.14
CA ILE A 182 -29.54 14.38 -4.77
C ILE A 182 -28.16 14.36 -4.10
N SER A 183 -28.10 14.10 -2.79
CA SER A 183 -26.84 14.01 -2.03
C SER A 183 -25.98 12.79 -2.38
N LYS A 184 -26.55 11.80 -3.08
CA LYS A 184 -25.86 10.59 -3.53
C LYS A 184 -25.55 10.61 -5.03
N THR A 185 -25.61 11.79 -5.64
CA THR A 185 -25.38 11.94 -7.08
C THR A 185 -24.19 12.85 -7.34
N TYR A 186 -23.44 12.49 -8.38
CA TYR A 186 -22.26 13.25 -8.80
C TYR A 186 -22.47 13.79 -10.21
N PRO A 187 -22.03 15.02 -10.52
CA PRO A 187 -22.16 15.57 -11.87
C PRO A 187 -21.34 14.75 -12.87
N LYS A 188 -21.87 14.54 -14.08
CA LYS A 188 -21.12 13.91 -15.17
C LYS A 188 -20.58 14.98 -16.11
N ASP A 189 -19.29 14.90 -16.41
CA ASP A 189 -18.67 15.72 -17.45
C ASP A 189 -19.09 15.21 -18.84
N THR A 190 -19.87 16.01 -19.55
CA THR A 190 -20.31 15.73 -20.93
C THR A 190 -19.34 16.23 -21.99
N GLU A 191 -18.34 17.03 -21.61
CA GLU A 191 -17.34 17.62 -22.51
C GLU A 191 -16.00 16.86 -22.48
N ALA A 192 -15.90 15.82 -21.65
CA ALA A 192 -14.71 14.98 -21.57
C ALA A 192 -14.34 14.36 -22.93
N PRO A 193 -13.04 14.27 -23.27
CA PRO A 193 -12.61 13.65 -24.52
C PRO A 193 -13.10 12.20 -24.64
N PRO A 194 -13.50 11.73 -25.85
CA PRO A 194 -13.98 10.36 -26.04
C PRO A 194 -12.95 9.27 -25.67
N GLY A 195 -11.66 9.60 -25.69
CA GLY A 195 -10.57 8.69 -25.29
C GLY A 195 -10.13 8.84 -23.82
N GLY A 196 -10.85 9.63 -23.03
CA GLY A 196 -10.44 10.03 -21.69
C GLY A 196 -9.26 11.01 -21.68
N VAL A 197 -8.81 11.35 -20.47
CA VAL A 197 -7.64 12.20 -20.21
C VAL A 197 -6.46 11.36 -19.74
N ASP A 198 -5.27 11.69 -20.24
CA ASP A 198 -3.98 11.11 -19.87
C ASP A 198 -3.53 11.47 -18.45
N ASP A 199 -3.97 12.61 -17.93
CA ASP A 199 -3.79 13.04 -16.54
C ASP A 199 -5.13 13.41 -15.90
N MET A 200 -5.47 12.75 -14.79
CA MET A 200 -6.71 12.95 -14.05
C MET A 200 -6.85 14.33 -13.43
N THR A 201 -5.76 15.10 -13.31
CA THR A 201 -5.84 16.51 -12.88
C THR A 201 -6.60 17.39 -13.87
N LYS A 202 -6.78 16.93 -15.12
CA LYS A 202 -7.53 17.61 -16.19
C LYS A 202 -9.04 17.35 -16.14
N LEU A 203 -9.53 16.48 -15.25
CA LEU A 203 -10.96 16.19 -15.11
C LEU A 203 -11.70 17.42 -14.57
N ALA A 204 -12.87 17.74 -15.14
CA ALA A 204 -13.71 18.83 -14.64
C ALA A 204 -14.22 18.57 -13.21
N TYR A 205 -14.50 17.31 -12.90
CA TYR A 205 -14.96 16.87 -11.59
C TYR A 205 -14.07 15.74 -11.06
N LEU A 206 -13.38 16.00 -9.95
CA LEU A 206 -12.54 15.01 -9.28
C LEU A 206 -13.35 14.26 -8.22
N HIS A 207 -14.06 13.23 -8.65
CA HIS A 207 -14.79 12.30 -7.79
C HIS A 207 -14.64 10.86 -8.31
N GLU A 208 -14.98 9.89 -7.46
CA GLU A 208 -14.82 8.46 -7.74
C GLU A 208 -15.40 8.02 -9.10
N PRO A 209 -16.65 8.35 -9.48
CA PRO A 209 -17.18 7.91 -10.77
C PRO A 209 -16.43 8.45 -11.99
N GLY A 210 -15.90 9.69 -11.92
CA GLY A 210 -15.16 10.30 -13.02
C GLY A 210 -13.80 9.66 -13.22
N VAL A 211 -13.12 9.36 -12.10
CA VAL A 211 -11.86 8.61 -12.09
C VAL A 211 -12.06 7.20 -12.66
N LEU A 212 -13.08 6.47 -12.18
CA LEU A 212 -13.37 5.11 -12.64
C LEU A 212 -13.73 5.09 -14.14
N HIS A 213 -14.58 6.01 -14.59
CA HIS A 213 -14.98 6.10 -15.98
C HIS A 213 -13.79 6.43 -16.91
N ASN A 214 -12.91 7.34 -16.50
CA ASN A 214 -11.70 7.66 -17.27
C ASN A 214 -10.77 6.45 -17.41
N LEU A 215 -10.54 5.72 -16.32
CA LEU A 215 -9.73 4.50 -16.34
C LEU A 215 -10.35 3.42 -17.24
N ALA A 216 -11.67 3.21 -17.15
CA ALA A 216 -12.37 2.23 -17.97
C ALA A 216 -12.29 2.59 -19.47
N THR A 217 -12.55 3.84 -19.83
CA THR A 217 -12.50 4.34 -21.21
C THR A 217 -11.12 4.15 -21.82
N ARG A 218 -10.06 4.51 -21.08
CA ARG A 218 -8.68 4.33 -21.53
C ARG A 218 -8.29 2.86 -21.65
N TYR A 219 -8.72 2.03 -20.68
CA TYR A 219 -8.47 0.60 -20.70
C TYR A 219 -9.08 -0.08 -21.94
N GLU A 220 -10.29 0.29 -22.35
CA GLU A 220 -10.94 -0.21 -23.57
C GLU A 220 -10.15 0.11 -24.86
N LEU A 221 -9.38 1.20 -24.84
CA LEU A 221 -8.50 1.61 -25.93
C LEU A 221 -7.09 1.01 -25.82
N ASN A 222 -6.84 0.13 -24.85
CA ASN A 222 -5.53 -0.42 -24.48
C ASN A 222 -4.51 0.63 -23.97
N GLU A 223 -5.00 1.78 -23.51
CA GLU A 223 -4.22 2.83 -22.88
C GLU A 223 -4.12 2.58 -21.37
N ILE A 224 -3.19 1.72 -20.97
CA ILE A 224 -3.12 1.18 -19.59
C ILE A 224 -2.49 2.11 -18.55
N TYR A 225 -1.80 3.16 -19.00
CA TYR A 225 -1.06 4.09 -18.14
C TYR A 225 -1.79 5.43 -18.06
N THR A 226 -2.09 5.91 -16.86
CA THR A 226 -2.80 7.18 -16.64
C THR A 226 -2.18 7.92 -15.46
N TYR A 227 -1.88 9.20 -15.63
CA TYR A 227 -1.33 10.04 -14.58
C TYR A 227 -2.41 10.58 -13.65
N THR A 228 -2.02 10.85 -12.41
CA THR A 228 -2.74 11.69 -11.47
C THR A 228 -1.71 12.57 -10.77
N GLY A 229 -1.40 13.71 -11.39
CA GLY A 229 -0.26 14.54 -11.01
C GLY A 229 1.05 13.78 -11.08
N ASN A 230 1.76 13.66 -9.95
CA ASN A 230 3.06 12.98 -9.87
C ASN A 230 2.96 11.45 -9.73
N ILE A 231 1.74 10.88 -9.70
CA ILE A 231 1.50 9.45 -9.53
C ILE A 231 1.10 8.85 -10.87
N LEU A 232 1.63 7.67 -11.19
CA LEU A 232 1.28 6.90 -12.38
C LEU A 232 0.43 5.69 -12.00
N ILE A 233 -0.78 5.61 -12.53
CA ILE A 233 -1.67 4.46 -12.42
C ILE A 233 -1.43 3.55 -13.62
N ALA A 234 -1.22 2.26 -13.36
CA ALA A 234 -1.07 1.23 -14.39
C ALA A 234 -2.12 0.14 -14.18
N VAL A 235 -2.97 -0.10 -15.18
CA VAL A 235 -4.01 -1.14 -15.13
C VAL A 235 -3.54 -2.38 -15.88
N ASN A 236 -3.58 -3.56 -15.23
CA ASN A 236 -3.12 -4.81 -15.85
C ASN A 236 -4.02 -5.20 -17.05
N PRO A 237 -3.50 -5.26 -18.29
CA PRO A 237 -4.30 -5.57 -19.48
C PRO A 237 -4.65 -7.06 -19.64
N PHE A 238 -4.04 -7.97 -18.87
CA PHE A 238 -4.14 -9.43 -19.05
C PHE A 238 -3.79 -9.93 -20.47
N GLN A 239 -3.11 -9.09 -21.26
CA GLN A 239 -2.63 -9.40 -22.60
C GLN A 239 -1.28 -8.74 -22.86
N ARG A 240 -0.58 -9.19 -23.89
CA ARG A 240 0.68 -8.57 -24.29
C ARG A 240 0.41 -7.34 -25.15
N LEU A 241 1.06 -6.23 -24.82
CA LEU A 241 1.04 -4.99 -25.60
C LEU A 241 2.49 -4.66 -26.05
N PRO A 242 3.03 -5.32 -27.10
CA PRO A 242 4.44 -5.19 -27.47
C PRO A 242 4.84 -3.75 -27.84
N HIS A 243 3.93 -3.03 -28.52
CA HIS A 243 4.14 -1.67 -28.98
C HIS A 243 4.50 -0.67 -27.86
N LEU A 244 4.18 -0.97 -26.59
CA LEU A 244 4.53 -0.13 -25.44
C LEU A 244 5.95 -0.37 -24.92
N TYR A 245 6.57 -1.51 -25.23
CA TYR A 245 7.83 -1.94 -24.59
C TYR A 245 8.94 -2.26 -25.59
N ASP A 246 8.70 -2.03 -26.89
CA ASP A 246 9.69 -2.22 -27.93
C ASP A 246 10.81 -1.17 -27.85
N THR A 247 11.97 -1.50 -28.44
CA THR A 247 13.15 -0.60 -28.45
C THR A 247 12.83 0.77 -29.02
N HIS A 248 11.99 0.83 -30.06
CA HIS A 248 11.52 2.08 -30.64
C HIS A 248 10.82 2.98 -29.61
N MET A 249 9.95 2.39 -28.77
CA MET A 249 9.26 3.15 -27.73
C MET A 249 10.25 3.66 -26.68
N MET A 250 11.15 2.80 -26.20
CA MET A 250 12.20 3.23 -25.25
C MET A 250 13.07 4.37 -25.80
N GLU A 251 13.31 4.39 -27.11
CA GLU A 251 14.06 5.44 -27.79
C GLU A 251 13.29 6.76 -27.87
N GLN A 252 11.95 6.71 -28.03
CA GLN A 252 11.09 7.90 -27.96
C GLN A 252 11.05 8.50 -26.55
N TYR A 253 11.01 7.67 -25.52
CA TYR A 253 11.06 8.12 -24.12
C TYR A 253 12.46 8.67 -23.74
N LYS A 254 13.51 8.26 -24.44
CA LYS A 254 14.89 8.72 -24.20
C LYS A 254 15.06 10.17 -24.66
N GLY A 255 15.01 11.10 -23.70
CA GLY A 255 15.27 12.53 -23.94
C GLY A 255 14.02 13.38 -24.15
N ALA A 256 12.82 12.81 -23.95
CA ALA A 256 11.59 13.59 -23.91
C ALA A 256 11.60 14.58 -22.73
N ALA A 257 10.96 15.73 -22.93
CA ALA A 257 10.77 16.75 -21.90
C ALA A 257 9.64 16.38 -20.93
N PHE A 258 9.60 17.08 -19.78
CA PHE A 258 8.54 16.94 -18.79
C PHE A 258 7.15 17.13 -19.42
N GLY A 259 6.19 16.24 -19.09
CA GLY A 259 4.81 16.32 -19.57
C GLY A 259 4.55 15.74 -20.96
N GLU A 260 5.59 15.39 -21.73
CA GLU A 260 5.41 14.88 -23.10
C GLU A 260 5.80 13.42 -23.32
N LEU A 261 6.47 12.71 -22.38
CA LEU A 261 6.73 11.25 -22.31
C LEU A 261 8.07 10.93 -21.57
N SER A 262 8.37 11.45 -20.37
CA SER A 262 9.68 11.19 -19.69
C SER A 262 9.56 10.70 -18.25
N PRO A 263 10.23 9.61 -17.85
CA PRO A 263 10.32 9.19 -16.45
C PRO A 263 11.18 10.16 -15.64
N GLN A 264 10.52 10.88 -14.74
CA GLN A 264 11.08 11.97 -13.91
C GLN A 264 12.34 11.57 -13.12
N SER A 265 12.46 10.30 -12.72
CA SER A 265 13.47 9.84 -11.76
C SER A 265 14.90 9.83 -12.27
N LEU A 266 15.15 9.52 -13.55
CA LEU A 266 16.52 9.48 -14.07
C LEU A 266 17.03 10.89 -14.41
N GLN A 267 16.19 11.74 -15.00
CA GLN A 267 16.56 13.14 -15.28
C GLN A 267 16.79 13.93 -13.99
N ALA A 268 15.93 13.76 -12.97
CA ALA A 268 16.16 14.37 -11.65
C ALA A 268 17.45 13.88 -10.99
N MET A 269 17.77 12.58 -11.10
CA MET A 269 19.03 12.04 -10.58
C MET A 269 20.25 12.64 -11.29
N MET A 270 20.22 12.73 -12.63
CA MET A 270 21.33 13.28 -13.42
C MET A 270 21.51 14.79 -13.20
N ASN A 271 20.41 15.53 -13.00
CA ASN A 271 20.43 16.99 -12.84
C ASN A 271 20.71 17.44 -11.41
N GLU A 272 20.20 16.73 -10.40
CA GLU A 272 20.29 17.13 -8.99
C GLU A 272 21.31 16.32 -8.18
N GLY A 273 21.83 15.22 -8.73
CA GLY A 273 22.77 14.34 -8.03
C GLY A 273 22.17 13.62 -6.81
N LYS A 274 20.84 13.56 -6.70
CA LYS A 274 20.11 12.91 -5.60
C LYS A 274 19.67 11.50 -5.98
N SER A 275 19.69 10.61 -5.00
CA SER A 275 19.14 9.26 -5.11
C SER A 275 17.62 9.29 -5.13
N ASN A 276 17.02 8.45 -5.96
CA ASN A 276 15.57 8.38 -6.15
C ASN A 276 15.05 6.98 -5.83
N SER A 277 13.76 6.87 -5.55
CA SER A 277 13.08 5.59 -5.44
C SER A 277 11.77 5.58 -6.21
N ILE A 278 11.43 4.42 -6.76
CA ILE A 278 10.17 4.15 -7.43
C ILE A 278 9.48 3.07 -6.60
N LEU A 279 8.29 3.41 -6.10
CA LEU A 279 7.46 2.52 -5.31
C LEU A 279 6.36 1.96 -6.20
N VAL A 280 6.35 0.64 -6.40
CA VAL A 280 5.32 -0.05 -7.19
C VAL A 280 4.33 -0.71 -6.22
N ARG A 281 3.11 -0.15 -6.13
CA ARG A 281 2.01 -0.70 -5.31
C ARG A 281 0.88 -1.26 -6.18
N GLY A 282 0.00 -2.04 -5.54
CA GLY A 282 -1.15 -2.66 -6.15
C GLY A 282 -1.42 -4.02 -5.52
N GLU A 283 -2.67 -4.47 -5.58
CA GLU A 283 -3.06 -5.76 -5.03
C GLU A 283 -2.30 -6.95 -5.66
N SER A 284 -2.42 -8.13 -5.07
CA SER A 284 -1.88 -9.36 -5.68
C SER A 284 -2.56 -9.60 -7.03
N GLY A 285 -1.76 -9.81 -8.09
CA GLY A 285 -2.24 -9.93 -9.47
C GLY A 285 -2.30 -8.62 -10.27
N ALA A 286 -2.05 -7.46 -9.65
CA ALA A 286 -2.08 -6.16 -10.34
C ALA A 286 -0.94 -5.95 -11.37
N GLY A 287 0.03 -6.85 -11.45
CA GLY A 287 1.15 -6.76 -12.41
C GLY A 287 2.42 -6.08 -11.89
N LYS A 288 2.54 -5.84 -10.57
CA LYS A 288 3.71 -5.19 -9.94
C LYS A 288 5.07 -5.73 -10.42
N THR A 289 5.24 -7.05 -10.38
CA THR A 289 6.49 -7.70 -10.77
C THR A 289 6.80 -7.53 -12.26
N GLU A 290 5.78 -7.54 -13.13
CA GLU A 290 5.96 -7.28 -14.56
C GLU A 290 6.29 -5.81 -14.83
N THR A 291 5.62 -4.87 -14.16
CA THR A 291 5.96 -3.44 -14.20
C THR A 291 7.40 -3.21 -13.75
N THR A 292 7.84 -3.86 -12.66
CA THR A 292 9.24 -3.81 -12.20
C THR A 292 10.21 -4.36 -13.25
N LYS A 293 9.88 -5.47 -13.92
CA LYS A 293 10.70 -6.02 -15.03
C LYS A 293 10.82 -5.03 -16.19
N MET A 294 9.73 -4.35 -16.57
CA MET A 294 9.76 -3.35 -17.65
C MET A 294 10.56 -2.10 -17.27
N LEU A 295 10.38 -1.60 -16.04
CA LEU A 295 11.18 -0.50 -15.50
C LEU A 295 12.67 -0.83 -15.50
N MET A 296 13.03 -2.03 -15.07
CA MET A 296 14.41 -2.52 -15.08
C MET A 296 15.00 -2.59 -16.49
N ARG A 297 14.22 -3.06 -17.49
CA ARG A 297 14.66 -3.06 -18.89
C ARG A 297 14.87 -1.64 -19.43
N TYR A 298 14.01 -0.70 -19.07
CA TYR A 298 14.14 0.68 -19.50
C TYR A 298 15.35 1.38 -18.86
N LEU A 299 15.57 1.19 -17.55
CA LEU A 299 16.77 1.71 -16.88
C LEU A 299 18.06 1.14 -17.49
N ALA A 300 18.07 -0.16 -17.84
CA ALA A 300 19.16 -0.80 -18.56
C ALA A 300 19.45 -0.13 -19.92
N TYR A 301 18.38 0.15 -20.66
CA TYR A 301 18.46 0.83 -21.96
C TYR A 301 19.06 2.25 -21.83
N LEU A 302 18.66 3.01 -20.80
CA LEU A 302 19.22 4.34 -20.54
C LEU A 302 20.67 4.31 -20.06
N GLY A 303 21.04 3.30 -19.27
CA GLY A 303 22.40 3.10 -18.73
C GLY A 303 23.48 2.78 -19.77
N GLY A 304 23.10 2.62 -21.05
CA GLY A 304 24.03 2.60 -22.18
C GLY A 304 24.71 1.26 -22.47
N GLN A 305 24.11 0.13 -22.08
CA GLN A 305 24.63 -1.22 -22.40
C GLN A 305 23.91 -1.87 -23.60
N SER A 306 23.53 -1.09 -24.60
CA SER A 306 22.97 -1.60 -25.85
C SER A 306 24.10 -2.18 -26.72
N GLY A 307 24.46 -3.45 -26.52
CA GLY A 307 25.23 -4.21 -27.52
C GLY A 307 26.46 -5.00 -27.07
N VAL A 308 26.70 -5.20 -25.77
CA VAL A 308 27.77 -6.12 -25.33
C VAL A 308 27.19 -7.52 -25.13
N GLU A 309 27.62 -8.48 -25.95
CA GLU A 309 27.40 -9.92 -25.76
C GLU A 309 28.11 -10.39 -24.48
N GLY A 310 27.45 -10.20 -23.35
CA GLY A 310 27.88 -10.62 -22.02
C GLY A 310 26.70 -10.53 -21.05
N HIS A 311 26.77 -11.24 -19.91
CA HIS A 311 25.77 -11.12 -18.86
C HIS A 311 25.89 -9.76 -18.17
N THR A 312 25.23 -8.75 -18.74
CA THR A 312 25.16 -7.41 -18.16
C THR A 312 24.55 -7.45 -16.76
N VAL A 313 24.85 -6.45 -15.92
CA VAL A 313 24.32 -6.33 -14.55
C VAL A 313 22.79 -6.46 -14.56
N GLU A 314 22.13 -5.87 -15.55
CA GLU A 314 20.67 -5.87 -15.66
C GLU A 314 20.14 -7.22 -16.11
N GLN A 315 20.84 -7.92 -17.01
CA GLN A 315 20.50 -9.30 -17.33
C GLN A 315 20.63 -10.21 -16.10
N LYS A 316 21.67 -10.03 -15.28
CA LYS A 316 21.84 -10.79 -14.03
C LYS A 316 20.70 -10.51 -13.05
N VAL A 317 20.31 -9.24 -12.87
CA VAL A 317 19.15 -8.85 -12.04
C VAL A 317 17.84 -9.43 -12.57
N LEU A 318 17.61 -9.40 -13.87
CA LEU A 318 16.38 -9.95 -14.47
C LEU A 318 16.34 -11.48 -14.39
N LYS A 319 17.50 -12.14 -14.55
CA LYS A 319 17.63 -13.61 -14.51
C LYS A 319 17.71 -14.18 -13.09
N SER A 320 17.88 -13.36 -12.06
CA SER A 320 17.75 -13.79 -10.67
C SER A 320 16.29 -13.91 -10.22
N ASN A 321 15.35 -13.25 -10.91
CA ASN A 321 13.93 -13.31 -10.56
C ASN A 321 13.36 -14.74 -10.53
N PRO A 322 13.56 -15.61 -11.54
CA PRO A 322 13.08 -17.00 -11.46
C PRO A 322 13.56 -17.74 -10.21
N VAL A 323 14.81 -17.50 -9.78
CA VAL A 323 15.35 -18.10 -8.55
C VAL A 323 14.63 -17.55 -7.32
N LEU A 324 14.47 -16.22 -7.22
CA LEU A 324 13.76 -15.60 -6.10
C LEU A 324 12.26 -15.98 -6.08
N GLU A 325 11.62 -16.10 -7.24
CA GLU A 325 10.22 -16.51 -7.37
C GLU A 325 10.06 -17.98 -6.94
N ALA A 326 10.97 -18.88 -7.35
CA ALA A 326 10.91 -20.28 -6.92
C ALA A 326 11.01 -20.45 -5.39
N PHE A 327 11.83 -19.64 -4.70
CA PHE A 327 12.08 -19.76 -3.26
C PHE A 327 11.28 -18.78 -2.39
N GLY A 328 10.69 -17.75 -2.98
CA GLY A 328 10.01 -16.67 -2.27
C GLY A 328 8.56 -16.46 -2.66
N ASN A 329 8.07 -17.12 -3.71
CA ASN A 329 6.68 -17.04 -4.13
C ASN A 329 5.89 -18.32 -3.83
N ALA A 330 4.59 -18.13 -3.68
CA ALA A 330 3.64 -19.20 -3.45
C ALA A 330 2.29 -18.88 -4.11
N LYS A 331 1.47 -19.92 -4.26
CA LYS A 331 0.06 -19.77 -4.64
C LYS A 331 -0.73 -19.28 -3.43
N THR A 332 -1.46 -18.17 -3.58
CA THR A 332 -2.44 -17.66 -2.63
C THR A 332 -3.85 -17.75 -3.21
N VAL A 333 -4.86 -17.33 -2.45
CA VAL A 333 -6.25 -17.27 -2.91
C VAL A 333 -6.42 -16.38 -4.15
N ARG A 334 -5.66 -15.27 -4.25
CA ARG A 334 -5.80 -14.27 -5.32
C ARG A 334 -4.86 -14.49 -6.50
N ASN A 335 -3.70 -15.14 -6.30
CA ASN A 335 -2.66 -15.24 -7.32
C ASN A 335 -1.88 -16.55 -7.21
N ASN A 336 -1.59 -17.17 -8.36
CA ASN A 336 -0.84 -18.43 -8.42
C ASN A 336 0.68 -18.28 -8.18
N ASN A 337 1.23 -17.07 -8.35
CA ASN A 337 2.65 -16.75 -8.17
C ASN A 337 2.80 -15.44 -7.38
N SER A 338 2.39 -15.46 -6.10
CA SER A 338 2.41 -14.29 -5.22
C SER A 338 3.72 -14.21 -4.45
N SER A 339 4.42 -13.08 -4.51
CA SER A 339 5.59 -12.81 -3.67
C SER A 339 5.22 -12.81 -2.19
N ARG A 340 5.94 -13.58 -1.37
CA ARG A 340 5.79 -13.65 0.10
C ARG A 340 7.02 -13.10 0.83
N PHE A 341 7.69 -12.16 0.18
CA PHE A 341 8.79 -11.35 0.69
C PHE A 341 8.75 -9.99 -0.02
N GLY A 342 9.23 -8.94 0.63
CA GLY A 342 9.48 -7.64 0.01
C GLY A 342 10.84 -7.63 -0.69
N LYS A 343 10.93 -6.99 -1.85
CA LYS A 343 12.13 -6.89 -2.66
C LYS A 343 12.43 -5.43 -2.97
N PHE A 344 13.62 -4.97 -2.59
CA PHE A 344 14.16 -3.68 -2.97
C PHE A 344 15.35 -3.89 -3.89
N VAL A 345 15.24 -3.44 -5.13
CA VAL A 345 16.32 -3.49 -6.11
C VAL A 345 16.97 -2.12 -6.19
N GLU A 346 18.22 -2.03 -5.78
CA GLU A 346 19.03 -0.83 -5.85
C GLU A 346 19.86 -0.87 -7.13
N ILE A 347 19.65 0.09 -8.03
CA ILE A 347 20.48 0.26 -9.24
C ILE A 347 21.43 1.41 -9.01
N GLN A 348 22.72 1.15 -9.19
CA GLN A 348 23.81 2.06 -8.89
C GLN A 348 24.33 2.67 -10.17
N PHE A 349 24.53 3.99 -10.15
CA PHE A 349 24.98 4.75 -11.30
C PHE A 349 26.35 5.38 -11.05
N ASP A 350 27.16 5.43 -12.10
CA ASP A 350 28.40 6.19 -12.12
C ASP A 350 28.12 7.70 -12.29
N ARG A 351 29.19 8.51 -12.25
CA ARG A 351 29.08 9.98 -12.42
C ARG A 351 28.59 10.42 -13.81
N ASN A 352 28.60 9.52 -14.78
CA ASN A 352 28.16 9.77 -16.16
C ASN A 352 26.72 9.29 -16.40
N GLY A 353 26.03 8.76 -15.38
CA GLY A 353 24.68 8.22 -15.49
C GLY A 353 24.62 6.82 -16.11
N LYS A 354 25.74 6.09 -16.18
CA LYS A 354 25.77 4.67 -16.59
C LYS A 354 25.59 3.77 -15.39
N ILE A 355 25.00 2.60 -15.61
CA ILE A 355 24.86 1.58 -14.56
C ILE A 355 26.24 1.04 -14.21
N SER A 356 26.64 1.20 -12.95
CA SER A 356 27.91 0.72 -12.41
C SER A 356 27.76 -0.54 -11.56
N GLY A 357 26.57 -0.81 -11.03
CA GLY A 357 26.29 -2.01 -10.23
C GLY A 357 24.81 -2.11 -9.83
N ALA A 358 24.46 -3.17 -9.11
CA ALA A 358 23.15 -3.32 -8.51
C ALA A 358 23.18 -4.19 -7.23
N ALA A 359 22.20 -3.98 -6.36
CA ALA A 359 22.01 -4.79 -5.16
C ALA A 359 20.54 -5.14 -4.96
N ILE A 360 20.26 -6.35 -4.51
CA ILE A 360 18.93 -6.82 -4.13
C ILE A 360 18.89 -6.96 -2.61
N ARG A 361 17.95 -6.26 -1.98
CA ARG A 361 17.66 -6.38 -0.55
C ARG A 361 16.29 -6.99 -0.38
N THR A 362 16.19 -8.03 0.45
CA THR A 362 14.92 -8.69 0.74
C THR A 362 14.48 -8.42 2.16
N TYR A 363 13.18 -8.30 2.36
CA TYR A 363 12.58 -8.01 3.66
C TYR A 363 11.39 -8.93 3.91
N LEU A 364 11.14 -9.24 5.18
CA LEU A 364 9.86 -9.80 5.64
C LEU A 364 9.42 -11.06 4.88
N LEU A 365 10.34 -12.02 4.70
CA LEU A 365 10.00 -13.37 4.24
C LEU A 365 8.98 -13.99 5.20
N GLU A 366 7.85 -14.46 4.67
CA GLU A 366 6.80 -15.13 5.44
C GLU A 366 7.27 -16.51 5.93
N ARG A 367 8.03 -16.53 7.03
CA ARG A 367 8.63 -17.76 7.59
C ARG A 367 7.59 -18.78 8.02
N SER A 368 6.43 -18.35 8.51
CA SER A 368 5.36 -19.25 8.97
C SER A 368 4.89 -20.20 7.87
N ARG A 369 4.85 -19.73 6.61
CA ARG A 369 4.42 -20.52 5.44
C ARG A 369 5.18 -21.83 5.27
N VAL A 370 6.45 -21.88 5.69
CA VAL A 370 7.27 -23.10 5.61
C VAL A 370 6.61 -24.26 6.36
N CYS A 371 6.00 -23.99 7.52
CA CYS A 371 5.42 -25.01 8.39
C CYS A 371 3.88 -25.03 8.37
N GLN A 372 3.24 -23.92 7.99
CA GLN A 372 1.80 -23.74 8.08
C GLN A 372 1.24 -23.13 6.79
N VAL A 373 0.30 -23.82 6.15
CA VAL A 373 -0.33 -23.38 4.90
C VAL A 373 -1.86 -23.39 5.07
N SER A 374 -2.50 -22.31 4.65
CA SER A 374 -3.97 -22.21 4.64
C SER A 374 -4.55 -22.86 3.38
N ASP A 375 -5.69 -23.53 3.45
CA ASP A 375 -6.40 -24.01 2.25
C ASP A 375 -7.19 -22.85 1.62
N PRO A 376 -7.17 -22.63 0.29
CA PRO A 376 -6.59 -23.44 -0.79
C PRO A 376 -5.21 -22.96 -1.32
N GLU A 377 -4.32 -22.46 -0.46
CA GLU A 377 -2.98 -21.97 -0.82
C GLU A 377 -1.95 -23.09 -0.97
N ARG A 378 -0.74 -22.77 -1.47
CA ARG A 378 0.42 -23.68 -1.46
C ARG A 378 1.54 -23.14 -0.58
N ASN A 379 2.48 -24.02 -0.24
CA ASN A 379 3.80 -23.63 0.25
C ASN A 379 4.63 -22.99 -0.89
N TYR A 380 5.88 -22.61 -0.61
CA TYR A 380 6.80 -22.07 -1.62
C TYR A 380 7.00 -23.03 -2.80
N HIS A 381 7.15 -22.48 -4.01
CA HIS A 381 7.23 -23.27 -5.23
C HIS A 381 8.36 -24.31 -5.20
N CYS A 382 9.54 -23.96 -4.68
CA CYS A 382 10.73 -24.82 -4.64
C CYS A 382 10.50 -26.21 -4.05
N PHE A 383 9.59 -26.34 -3.09
CA PHE A 383 9.22 -27.64 -2.51
C PHE A 383 8.52 -28.54 -3.52
N TYR A 384 7.57 -27.99 -4.28
CA TYR A 384 6.84 -28.72 -5.32
C TYR A 384 7.73 -29.00 -6.53
N LEU A 385 8.59 -28.05 -6.91
CA LEU A 385 9.62 -28.24 -7.94
C LEU A 385 10.52 -29.44 -7.60
N LEU A 386 10.98 -29.53 -6.35
CA LEU A 386 11.84 -30.62 -5.91
C LEU A 386 11.09 -31.97 -5.86
N CYS A 387 9.82 -31.99 -5.44
CA CYS A 387 8.99 -33.20 -5.50
C CYS A 387 8.69 -33.65 -6.94
N ALA A 388 8.74 -32.74 -7.93
CA ALA A 388 8.53 -32.99 -9.35
C ALA A 388 9.84 -33.16 -10.14
N ALA A 389 11.01 -33.08 -9.49
CA ALA A 389 12.32 -33.21 -10.11
C ALA A 389 12.53 -34.60 -10.75
N PRO A 390 13.55 -34.77 -11.61
CA PRO A 390 13.87 -36.06 -12.22
C PRO A 390 14.02 -37.18 -11.16
N PRO A 391 13.66 -38.44 -11.49
CA PRO A 391 13.67 -39.55 -10.52
C PRO A 391 15.00 -39.71 -9.79
N GLU A 392 16.12 -39.55 -10.48
CA GLU A 392 17.47 -39.61 -9.91
C GLU A 392 17.67 -38.60 -8.75
N VAL A 393 17.18 -37.37 -8.91
CA VAL A 393 17.27 -36.32 -7.89
C VAL A 393 16.37 -36.65 -6.69
N ARG A 394 15.18 -37.18 -6.96
CA ARG A 394 14.21 -37.54 -5.91
C ARG A 394 14.68 -38.74 -5.10
N GLU A 395 15.23 -39.76 -5.75
CA GLU A 395 15.79 -40.95 -5.10
C GLU A 395 16.99 -40.59 -4.24
N LYS A 396 17.89 -39.74 -4.74
CA LYS A 396 19.05 -39.24 -3.99
C LYS A 396 18.66 -38.57 -2.67
N HIS A 397 17.59 -37.79 -2.68
CA HIS A 397 17.06 -37.10 -1.51
C HIS A 397 15.99 -37.90 -0.76
N LYS A 398 15.70 -39.15 -1.14
CA LYS A 398 14.69 -40.02 -0.53
C LYS A 398 13.28 -39.40 -0.49
N LEU A 399 12.91 -38.69 -1.56
CA LEU A 399 11.67 -37.90 -1.64
C LEU A 399 10.48 -38.71 -2.18
N GLY A 400 9.34 -38.59 -1.49
CA GLY A 400 8.04 -39.08 -1.94
C GLY A 400 7.29 -38.11 -2.85
N SER A 401 5.98 -38.28 -2.99
CA SER A 401 5.08 -37.29 -3.61
C SER A 401 4.91 -36.08 -2.67
N SER A 402 4.49 -34.93 -3.21
CA SER A 402 4.19 -33.73 -2.39
C SER A 402 3.15 -34.02 -1.30
N GLU A 403 2.19 -34.89 -1.56
CA GLU A 403 1.14 -35.32 -0.62
C GLU A 403 1.69 -36.06 0.61
N SER A 404 2.86 -36.67 0.49
CA SER A 404 3.50 -37.44 1.57
C SER A 404 4.19 -36.57 2.63
N PHE A 405 4.32 -35.26 2.39
CA PHE A 405 4.99 -34.33 3.29
C PHE A 405 4.00 -33.45 4.03
N HIS A 406 4.10 -33.45 5.37
CA HIS A 406 3.23 -32.71 6.27
C HIS A 406 3.21 -31.20 5.99
N TYR A 407 4.33 -30.61 5.58
CA TYR A 407 4.40 -29.18 5.24
C TYR A 407 3.78 -28.84 3.88
N LEU A 408 3.43 -29.84 3.07
CA LEU A 408 2.85 -29.64 1.73
C LEU A 408 1.40 -30.16 1.60
N ASN A 409 0.91 -30.94 2.57
CA ASN A 409 -0.40 -31.61 2.51
C ASN A 409 -1.47 -31.01 3.43
N GLN A 410 -1.23 -29.82 3.96
CA GLN A 410 -2.19 -29.09 4.80
C GLN A 410 -3.31 -28.44 3.98
N SER A 411 -3.01 -28.10 2.72
CA SER A 411 -4.02 -27.73 1.72
C SER A 411 -4.22 -28.87 0.74
N LYS A 412 -5.36 -28.87 0.04
CA LYS A 412 -5.62 -29.83 -1.05
C LYS A 412 -5.04 -29.37 -2.39
N CYS A 413 -4.20 -28.33 -2.39
CA CYS A 413 -3.63 -27.75 -3.59
C CYS A 413 -2.21 -28.25 -3.84
N TYR A 414 -2.06 -29.24 -4.72
CA TYR A 414 -0.76 -29.82 -5.07
C TYR A 414 -0.24 -29.36 -6.42
N LYS A 415 -1.14 -29.07 -7.36
CA LYS A 415 -0.84 -28.68 -8.74
C LYS A 415 -1.37 -27.28 -9.04
N LEU A 416 -0.74 -26.61 -10.00
CA LEU A 416 -1.25 -25.38 -10.60
C LEU A 416 -1.72 -25.64 -12.01
N ASP A 417 -2.81 -24.98 -12.39
CA ASP A 417 -3.33 -25.06 -13.75
C ASP A 417 -2.36 -24.38 -14.72
N GLY A 418 -1.95 -25.12 -15.75
CA GLY A 418 -1.06 -24.62 -16.80
C GLY A 418 0.42 -24.52 -16.43
N VAL A 419 0.83 -25.01 -15.25
CA VAL A 419 2.24 -25.01 -14.80
C VAL A 419 2.72 -26.43 -14.58
N ASP A 420 3.87 -26.76 -15.15
CA ASP A 420 4.56 -28.04 -14.94
C ASP A 420 5.73 -27.84 -13.98
N ASP A 421 5.53 -28.22 -12.71
CA ASP A 421 6.55 -28.07 -11.65
C ASP A 421 7.87 -28.78 -12.00
N GLY A 422 7.87 -29.84 -12.84
CA GLY A 422 9.08 -30.53 -13.28
C GLY A 422 9.87 -29.73 -14.33
N GLN A 423 9.17 -29.05 -15.24
CA GLN A 423 9.81 -28.12 -16.19
C GLN A 423 10.32 -26.86 -15.49
N GLU A 424 9.56 -26.33 -14.54
CA GLU A 424 9.95 -25.18 -13.73
C GLU A 424 11.17 -25.49 -12.85
N TYR A 425 11.33 -26.73 -12.37
CA TYR A 425 12.56 -27.19 -11.71
C TYR A 425 13.79 -27.03 -12.61
N ILE A 426 13.69 -27.50 -13.87
CA ILE A 426 14.78 -27.40 -14.85
C ILE A 426 15.05 -25.93 -15.20
N ALA A 427 14.01 -25.12 -15.38
CA ALA A 427 14.13 -23.69 -15.65
C ALA A 427 14.82 -22.95 -14.49
N THR A 428 14.47 -23.29 -13.25
CA THR A 428 15.08 -22.72 -12.04
C THR A 428 16.57 -23.07 -11.95
N ARG A 429 16.96 -24.32 -12.24
CA ARG A 429 18.39 -24.71 -12.29
C ARG A 429 19.17 -23.94 -13.35
N ARG A 430 18.60 -23.81 -14.56
CA ARG A 430 19.21 -22.99 -15.62
C ARG A 430 19.35 -21.53 -15.20
N ALA A 431 18.38 -20.98 -14.47
CA ALA A 431 18.48 -19.62 -13.95
C ALA A 431 19.60 -19.51 -12.90
N MET A 432 19.76 -20.51 -12.02
CA MET A 432 20.87 -20.59 -11.08
C MET A 432 22.24 -20.63 -11.78
N ASP A 433 22.36 -21.37 -12.88
CA ASP A 433 23.59 -21.40 -13.71
C ASP A 433 23.95 -20.01 -14.23
N VAL A 434 22.97 -19.28 -14.76
CA VAL A 434 23.22 -17.94 -15.33
C VAL A 434 23.52 -16.89 -14.26
N VAL A 435 22.94 -17.05 -13.06
CA VAL A 435 23.29 -16.25 -11.89
C VAL A 435 24.68 -16.64 -11.35
N GLY A 436 25.30 -17.73 -11.79
CA GLY A 436 26.64 -18.13 -11.37
C GLY A 436 26.67 -18.94 -10.06
N ILE A 437 25.56 -19.62 -9.73
CA ILE A 437 25.51 -20.60 -8.64
C ILE A 437 26.02 -21.94 -9.19
N SER A 438 27.12 -22.45 -8.63
CA SER A 438 27.75 -23.69 -9.10
C SER A 438 26.84 -24.90 -8.95
N GLU A 439 27.08 -25.97 -9.72
CA GLU A 439 26.31 -27.22 -9.59
C GLU A 439 26.39 -27.82 -8.17
N GLU A 440 27.54 -27.68 -7.50
CA GLU A 440 27.73 -28.10 -6.11
C GLU A 440 26.84 -27.31 -5.15
N ASP A 441 26.79 -25.98 -5.33
CA ASP A 441 25.94 -25.09 -4.55
C ASP A 441 24.45 -25.36 -4.82
N GLN A 442 24.06 -25.59 -6.08
CA GLN A 442 22.69 -25.99 -6.46
C GLN A 442 22.27 -27.27 -5.76
N GLU A 443 23.15 -28.27 -5.76
CA GLU A 443 22.88 -29.52 -5.07
C GLU A 443 22.73 -29.31 -3.56
N ALA A 444 23.58 -28.48 -2.95
CA ALA A 444 23.45 -28.12 -1.54
C ALA A 444 22.13 -27.38 -1.24
N ILE A 445 21.69 -26.47 -2.10
CA ILE A 445 20.40 -25.77 -1.98
C ILE A 445 19.25 -26.78 -1.94
N PHE A 446 19.16 -27.67 -2.93
CA PHE A 446 18.06 -28.65 -2.98
C PHE A 446 18.15 -29.69 -1.87
N ARG A 447 19.35 -30.03 -1.40
CA ARG A 447 19.56 -30.84 -0.20
C ARG A 447 18.96 -30.18 1.04
N VAL A 448 19.15 -28.87 1.22
CA VAL A 448 18.54 -28.11 2.33
C VAL A 448 17.02 -28.05 2.20
N VAL A 449 16.48 -27.89 0.99
CA VAL A 449 15.02 -27.95 0.75
C VAL A 449 14.46 -29.33 1.13
N ALA A 450 15.14 -30.42 0.77
CA ALA A 450 14.76 -31.78 1.16
C ALA A 450 14.80 -31.99 2.68
N VAL A 451 15.82 -31.44 3.37
CA VAL A 451 15.92 -31.45 4.84
C VAL A 451 14.68 -30.83 5.49
N VAL A 452 14.20 -29.68 4.99
CA VAL A 452 13.01 -29.03 5.53
C VAL A 452 11.76 -29.89 5.36
N LEU A 453 11.61 -30.57 4.22
CA LEU A 453 10.50 -31.50 3.99
C LEU A 453 10.54 -32.71 4.93
N HIS A 454 11.71 -33.32 5.11
CA HIS A 454 11.85 -34.46 6.04
C HIS A 454 11.65 -34.06 7.50
N LEU A 455 12.14 -32.88 7.92
CA LEU A 455 11.87 -32.34 9.24
C LEU A 455 10.37 -32.29 9.52
N GLY A 456 9.56 -31.81 8.58
CA GLY A 456 8.10 -31.69 8.77
C GLY A 456 7.38 -33.01 9.06
N ASN A 457 7.94 -34.14 8.63
CA ASN A 457 7.37 -35.47 8.85
C ASN A 457 7.87 -36.17 10.13
N ILE A 458 8.74 -35.53 10.92
CA ILE A 458 9.14 -36.06 12.22
C ILE A 458 7.99 -35.80 13.21
N GLU A 459 7.30 -36.85 13.64
CA GLU A 459 6.24 -36.79 14.63
C GLU A 459 6.72 -37.28 16.01
N PHE A 460 6.11 -36.71 17.05
CA PHE A 460 6.45 -36.98 18.45
C PHE A 460 5.29 -37.66 19.18
N ALA A 461 5.58 -38.63 20.03
CA ALA A 461 4.63 -39.31 20.90
C ALA A 461 4.93 -39.04 22.38
N LYS A 462 3.88 -39.06 23.21
CA LYS A 462 3.99 -38.92 24.66
C LYS A 462 4.41 -40.24 25.29
N VAL A 463 5.40 -40.23 26.18
CA VAL A 463 5.74 -41.38 27.02
C VAL A 463 4.85 -41.41 28.28
N GLN A 464 4.44 -42.59 28.73
CA GLN A 464 3.44 -42.77 29.80
C GLN A 464 3.82 -42.16 31.17
N GLU A 465 5.10 -41.97 31.49
CA GLU A 465 5.50 -41.66 32.88
C GLU A 465 5.88 -40.20 33.19
N VAL A 466 6.18 -39.33 32.23
CA VAL A 466 6.41 -37.90 32.46
C VAL A 466 6.03 -37.17 31.17
N TYR A 467 5.61 -35.89 31.23
CA TYR A 467 5.41 -34.99 30.08
C TYR A 467 6.67 -34.87 29.19
N SER A 468 6.98 -35.95 28.48
CA SER A 468 8.20 -36.21 27.74
C SER A 468 7.83 -36.80 26.39
N SER A 469 8.62 -36.45 25.39
CA SER A 469 8.43 -36.85 24.00
C SER A 469 9.49 -37.84 23.57
N VAL A 470 9.08 -38.75 22.70
CA VAL A 470 9.94 -39.63 21.91
C VAL A 470 9.50 -39.54 20.46
N ILE A 471 10.36 -39.99 19.55
CA ILE A 471 9.97 -40.19 18.14
C ILE A 471 8.81 -41.18 18.08
N LYS A 472 7.75 -40.82 17.36
CA LYS A 472 6.45 -41.53 17.41
C LYS A 472 6.52 -42.96 16.87
N ASP A 473 7.13 -43.15 15.71
CA ASP A 473 7.15 -44.42 14.99
C ASP A 473 8.38 -44.55 14.09
N GLU A 474 8.54 -45.73 13.47
CA GLU A 474 9.65 -46.01 12.54
C GLU A 474 9.65 -45.07 11.32
N LYS A 475 8.49 -44.58 10.88
CA LYS A 475 8.39 -43.61 9.79
C LYS A 475 9.02 -42.27 10.17
N SER A 476 8.72 -41.79 11.37
CA SER A 476 9.34 -40.59 11.94
C SER A 476 10.84 -40.80 12.15
N GLY A 477 11.25 -42.01 12.57
CA GLY A 477 12.66 -42.41 12.67
C GLY A 477 13.39 -42.40 11.33
N PHE A 478 12.76 -42.87 10.25
CA PHE A 478 13.29 -42.78 8.89
C PHE A 478 13.54 -41.33 8.47
N HIS A 479 12.58 -40.43 8.73
CA HIS A 479 12.72 -39.02 8.40
C HIS A 479 13.77 -38.31 9.24
N LEU A 480 13.89 -38.64 10.54
CA LEU A 480 14.97 -38.16 11.40
C LEU A 480 16.35 -38.58 10.88
N ASN A 481 16.53 -39.88 10.59
CA ASN A 481 17.80 -40.40 10.08
C ASN A 481 18.16 -39.79 8.73
N THR A 482 17.18 -39.65 7.83
CA THR A 482 17.39 -39.00 6.53
C THR A 482 17.77 -37.53 6.70
N THR A 483 17.10 -36.81 7.61
CA THR A 483 17.45 -35.42 7.94
C THR A 483 18.89 -35.30 8.42
N ALA A 484 19.31 -36.19 9.32
CA ALA A 484 20.67 -36.21 9.86
C ALA A 484 21.72 -36.53 8.77
N GLU A 485 21.42 -37.47 7.88
CA GLU A 485 22.27 -37.80 6.73
C GLU A 485 22.46 -36.61 5.78
N LEU A 486 21.37 -35.93 5.42
CA LEU A 486 21.42 -34.78 4.50
C LEU A 486 22.08 -33.54 5.14
N LEU A 487 21.95 -33.37 6.46
CA LEU A 487 22.67 -32.33 7.22
C LEU A 487 24.11 -32.70 7.56
N VAL A 488 24.51 -33.95 7.32
CA VAL A 488 25.82 -34.51 7.70
C VAL A 488 26.07 -34.33 9.20
N CYS A 489 25.09 -34.72 10.02
CA CYS A 489 25.17 -34.67 11.48
C CYS A 489 24.77 -36.02 12.10
N ASP A 490 25.09 -36.18 13.39
CA ASP A 490 24.72 -37.38 14.13
C ASP A 490 23.21 -37.41 14.43
N ALA A 491 22.55 -38.51 14.05
CA ALA A 491 21.12 -38.67 14.18
C ALA A 491 20.67 -38.61 15.65
N LYS A 492 21.48 -39.14 16.58
CA LYS A 492 21.14 -39.12 18.00
C LYS A 492 21.22 -37.72 18.59
N SER A 493 22.22 -36.94 18.18
CA SER A 493 22.37 -35.55 18.56
C SER A 493 21.23 -34.69 18.03
N LEU A 494 20.77 -34.93 16.80
CA LEU A 494 19.58 -34.27 16.24
C LEU A 494 18.30 -34.65 17.01
N GLU A 495 18.11 -35.93 17.33
CA GLU A 495 16.99 -36.40 18.15
C GLU A 495 16.97 -35.69 19.49
N ASP A 496 18.10 -35.68 20.19
CA ASP A 496 18.27 -35.08 21.50
C ASP A 496 18.00 -33.56 21.44
N ALA A 497 18.46 -32.87 20.39
CA ALA A 497 18.19 -31.44 20.20
C ALA A 497 16.69 -31.12 19.97
N LEU A 498 15.92 -32.05 19.40
CA LEU A 498 14.49 -31.88 19.15
C LEU A 498 13.64 -32.20 20.39
N VAL A 499 14.04 -33.19 21.19
CA VAL A 499 13.22 -33.69 22.32
C VAL A 499 13.70 -33.23 23.69
N LYS A 500 14.92 -32.67 23.80
CA LYS A 500 15.49 -32.19 25.08
C LYS A 500 15.81 -30.71 24.99
N ARG A 501 15.65 -30.02 26.13
CA ARG A 501 16.10 -28.65 26.34
C ARG A 501 17.18 -28.63 27.41
N VAL A 502 18.34 -28.11 27.03
CA VAL A 502 19.47 -27.91 27.95
C VAL A 502 19.37 -26.49 28.51
N MET A 503 19.32 -26.36 29.83
CA MET A 503 19.33 -25.08 30.54
C MET A 503 20.62 -24.99 31.34
N VAL A 504 21.44 -23.98 31.03
CA VAL A 504 22.69 -23.72 31.73
C VAL A 504 22.42 -22.69 32.83
N THR A 505 22.54 -23.10 34.08
CA THR A 505 22.57 -22.20 35.24
C THR A 505 24.02 -22.01 35.69
N PRO A 506 24.33 -21.01 36.54
CA PRO A 506 25.69 -20.83 37.05
C PRO A 506 26.25 -22.04 37.82
N GLU A 507 25.37 -22.90 38.34
CA GLU A 507 25.73 -24.02 39.23
C GLU A 507 25.65 -25.37 38.51
N GLU A 508 24.77 -25.55 37.53
CA GLU A 508 24.55 -26.82 36.85
C GLU A 508 23.97 -26.72 35.43
N VAL A 509 24.11 -27.81 34.67
CA VAL A 509 23.46 -27.98 33.36
C VAL A 509 22.28 -28.92 33.52
N ILE A 510 21.07 -28.36 33.52
CA ILE A 510 19.82 -29.11 33.67
C ILE A 510 19.31 -29.50 32.29
N THR A 511 19.19 -30.80 32.02
CA THR A 511 18.56 -31.30 30.79
C THR A 511 17.14 -31.76 31.08
N ARG A 512 16.16 -31.14 30.43
CA ARG A 512 14.74 -31.48 30.58
C ARG A 512 14.17 -31.98 29.26
N THR A 513 13.41 -33.07 29.30
CA THR A 513 12.65 -33.55 28.15
C THR A 513 11.43 -32.66 27.89
N LEU A 514 11.16 -32.42 26.61
CA LEU A 514 10.03 -31.60 26.14
C LEU A 514 8.80 -32.48 25.94
N ASP A 515 7.61 -31.91 26.12
CA ASP A 515 6.38 -32.58 25.70
C ASP A 515 6.24 -32.57 24.16
N PRO A 516 5.41 -33.44 23.57
CA PRO A 516 5.30 -33.56 22.12
C PRO A 516 4.90 -32.27 21.38
N VAL A 517 4.10 -31.40 22.01
CA VAL A 517 3.66 -30.14 21.39
C VAL A 517 4.84 -29.17 21.34
N THR A 518 5.57 -29.02 22.45
CA THR A 518 6.75 -28.18 22.50
C THR A 518 7.87 -28.69 21.57
N ALA A 519 8.05 -30.00 21.45
CA ALA A 519 8.99 -30.60 20.51
C ALA A 519 8.61 -30.29 19.03
N ALA A 520 7.32 -30.38 18.68
CA ALA A 520 6.83 -29.99 17.35
C ALA A 520 7.06 -28.51 17.05
N ILE A 521 6.83 -27.62 18.03
CA ILE A 521 7.13 -26.18 17.89
C ILE A 521 8.63 -25.95 17.68
N GLY A 522 9.49 -26.69 18.41
CA GLY A 522 10.95 -26.63 18.25
C GLY A 522 11.41 -27.09 16.87
N ARG A 523 10.86 -28.21 16.36
CA ARG A 523 11.06 -28.71 15.00
C ARG A 523 10.67 -27.66 13.95
N ASP A 524 9.50 -27.06 14.09
CA ASP A 524 9.02 -26.02 13.17
C ASP A 524 9.90 -24.76 13.24
N ALA A 525 10.37 -24.38 14.43
CA ALA A 525 11.32 -23.28 14.59
C ALA A 525 12.66 -23.56 13.87
N LEU A 526 13.16 -24.80 13.96
CA LEU A 526 14.36 -25.23 13.24
C LEU A 526 14.15 -25.18 11.72
N ALA A 527 13.04 -25.74 11.22
CA ALA A 527 12.69 -25.71 9.80
C ALA A 527 12.61 -24.28 9.24
N LYS A 528 11.90 -23.39 9.94
CA LYS A 528 11.81 -21.95 9.59
C LYS A 528 13.17 -21.27 9.57
N THR A 529 14.04 -21.60 10.53
CA THR A 529 15.38 -21.01 10.63
C THR A 529 16.27 -21.46 9.48
N ILE A 530 16.29 -22.77 9.18
CA ILE A 530 17.05 -23.34 8.07
C ILE A 530 16.61 -22.72 6.74
N TYR A 531 15.29 -22.65 6.49
CA TYR A 531 14.76 -22.07 5.25
C TYR A 531 15.08 -20.57 5.13
N SER A 532 14.91 -19.80 6.21
CA SER A 532 15.26 -18.37 6.19
C SER A 532 16.73 -18.15 5.90
N ARG A 533 17.64 -18.94 6.51
CA ARG A 533 19.08 -18.84 6.26
C ARG A 533 19.45 -19.24 4.83
N LEU A 534 18.77 -20.24 4.26
CA LEU A 534 18.93 -20.61 2.86
C LEU A 534 18.53 -19.45 1.94
N PHE A 535 17.38 -18.82 2.22
CA PHE A 535 16.89 -17.69 1.43
C PHE A 535 17.84 -16.47 1.53
N ASP A 536 18.27 -16.11 2.73
CA ASP A 536 19.25 -15.03 2.94
C ASP A 536 20.55 -15.32 2.16
N TRP A 537 21.06 -16.55 2.24
CA TRP A 537 22.27 -16.97 1.52
C TRP A 537 22.09 -16.94 0.00
N LEU A 538 20.91 -17.32 -0.52
CA LEU A 538 20.60 -17.23 -1.95
C LEU A 538 20.66 -15.77 -2.42
N VAL A 539 20.09 -14.85 -1.64
CA VAL A 539 20.13 -13.41 -1.93
C VAL A 539 21.57 -12.89 -1.91
N ASP A 540 22.37 -13.30 -0.93
CA ASP A 540 23.79 -12.93 -0.86
C ASP A 540 24.58 -13.45 -2.07
N LYS A 541 24.35 -14.70 -2.49
CA LYS A 541 24.98 -15.29 -3.69
C LYS A 541 24.58 -14.56 -4.97
N ILE A 542 23.30 -14.22 -5.12
CA ILE A 542 22.80 -13.40 -6.22
C ILE A 542 23.51 -12.03 -6.22
N ASN A 543 23.63 -11.39 -5.06
CA ASN A 543 24.30 -10.09 -4.93
C ASN A 543 25.80 -10.13 -5.27
N ILE A 544 26.50 -11.21 -4.89
CA ILE A 544 27.90 -11.41 -5.27
C ILE A 544 28.03 -11.48 -6.81
N SER A 545 27.07 -12.13 -7.48
CA SER A 545 27.08 -12.25 -8.95
C SER A 545 26.75 -10.95 -9.67
N ILE A 546 25.82 -10.16 -9.14
CA ILE A 546 25.35 -8.91 -9.76
C ILE A 546 26.45 -7.82 -9.76
N GLU A 547 27.44 -7.93 -8.87
CA GLU A 547 28.56 -6.98 -8.68
C GLU A 547 28.07 -5.58 -8.23
N GLN A 548 28.43 -5.20 -7.00
CA GLN A 548 28.06 -3.91 -6.42
C GLN A 548 29.16 -2.87 -6.59
N ASP A 549 28.79 -1.65 -6.96
CA ASP A 549 29.64 -0.48 -6.92
C ASP A 549 29.52 0.20 -5.55
N LEU A 550 30.45 -0.14 -4.65
CA LEU A 550 30.53 0.43 -3.30
C LEU A 550 30.87 1.94 -3.28
N HIS A 551 31.26 2.52 -4.42
CA HIS A 551 31.61 3.94 -4.55
C HIS A 551 30.53 4.77 -5.24
N SER A 552 29.44 4.14 -5.70
CA SER A 552 28.32 4.86 -6.28
C SER A 552 27.68 5.78 -5.24
N LYS A 553 27.37 7.01 -5.67
CA LYS A 553 26.69 8.03 -4.85
C LYS A 553 25.23 8.26 -5.29
N SER A 554 24.85 7.70 -6.44
CA SER A 554 23.57 7.95 -7.08
C SER A 554 22.90 6.61 -7.31
N ILE A 555 21.78 6.39 -6.61
CA ILE A 555 21.04 5.13 -6.71
C ILE A 555 19.59 5.39 -7.12
N ILE A 556 19.03 4.45 -7.88
CA ILE A 556 17.58 4.34 -8.08
C ILE A 556 17.12 3.05 -7.42
N GLY A 557 16.32 3.19 -6.37
CA GLY A 557 15.71 2.08 -5.67
C GLY A 557 14.34 1.73 -6.26
N VAL A 558 14.10 0.47 -6.60
CA VAL A 558 12.78 -0.03 -7.00
C VAL A 558 12.25 -0.92 -5.89
N LEU A 559 11.17 -0.49 -5.23
CA LEU A 559 10.54 -1.23 -4.14
C LEU A 559 9.31 -1.98 -4.66
N ASP A 560 9.40 -3.32 -4.64
CA ASP A 560 8.31 -4.26 -4.93
C ASP A 560 7.94 -4.97 -3.62
N VAL A 561 6.79 -4.62 -3.06
CA VAL A 561 6.30 -5.15 -1.77
C VAL A 561 4.87 -5.64 -1.90
N TYR A 562 4.48 -6.52 -0.98
CA TYR A 562 3.08 -6.91 -0.82
C TYR A 562 2.22 -5.70 -0.43
N ASP A 563 0.95 -5.74 -0.79
CA ASP A 563 -0.03 -4.69 -0.46
C ASP A 563 -0.85 -5.09 0.77
N PHE A 564 -1.83 -4.28 1.17
CA PHE A 564 -2.78 -4.62 2.22
C PHE A 564 -3.50 -5.94 1.92
N GLU A 565 -3.50 -6.84 2.90
CA GLU A 565 -4.18 -8.13 2.84
C GLU A 565 -5.35 -8.13 3.84
N SER A 566 -6.54 -8.47 3.33
CA SER A 566 -7.72 -8.70 4.16
C SER A 566 -8.32 -10.04 3.81
N PHE A 567 -8.17 -10.99 4.73
CA PHE A 567 -8.72 -12.34 4.64
C PHE A 567 -9.77 -12.56 5.73
N LYS A 568 -10.49 -13.69 5.64
CA LYS A 568 -11.45 -14.12 6.67
C LYS A 568 -10.78 -14.29 8.03
N PHE A 569 -9.53 -14.76 8.04
CA PHE A 569 -8.68 -14.87 9.22
C PHE A 569 -7.32 -14.26 8.88
N ASN A 570 -6.97 -13.16 9.55
CA ASN A 570 -5.67 -12.51 9.41
C ASN A 570 -4.76 -12.99 10.54
N SER A 571 -3.59 -13.54 10.21
CA SER A 571 -2.59 -13.95 11.19
C SER A 571 -1.69 -12.78 11.61
N PHE A 572 -0.72 -13.06 12.49
CA PHE A 572 0.32 -12.10 12.86
C PHE A 572 1.13 -11.63 11.64
N GLU A 573 1.32 -12.50 10.65
CA GLU A 573 2.01 -12.16 9.41
C GLU A 573 1.22 -11.15 8.58
N GLN A 574 -0.10 -11.33 8.41
CA GLN A 574 -0.95 -10.30 7.80
C GLN A 574 -0.91 -9.00 8.57
N PHE A 575 -0.85 -9.06 9.91
CA PHE A 575 -0.68 -7.86 10.73
C PHE A 575 0.64 -7.15 10.42
N CYS A 576 1.78 -7.85 10.37
CA CYS A 576 3.07 -7.27 9.99
C CYS A 576 3.06 -6.69 8.57
N ILE A 577 2.40 -7.39 7.63
CA ILE A 577 2.21 -6.95 6.25
C ILE A 577 1.42 -5.63 6.20
N ASN A 578 0.26 -5.60 6.84
CA ASN A 578 -0.63 -4.44 6.87
C ASN A 578 0.01 -3.26 7.61
N PHE A 579 0.70 -3.51 8.73
CA PHE A 579 1.44 -2.48 9.45
C PHE A 579 2.55 -1.86 8.59
N THR A 580 3.27 -2.68 7.81
CA THR A 580 4.26 -2.17 6.85
C THR A 580 3.60 -1.29 5.80
N ASN A 581 2.44 -1.69 5.28
CA ASN A 581 1.69 -0.90 4.30
C ASN A 581 1.11 0.39 4.90
N GLU A 582 0.70 0.38 6.15
CA GLU A 582 0.26 1.57 6.90
C GLU A 582 1.40 2.59 7.00
N LYS A 583 2.61 2.12 7.33
CA LYS A 583 3.83 2.96 7.34
C LYS A 583 4.17 3.52 5.96
N LEU A 584 4.08 2.69 4.94
CA LEU A 584 4.30 3.14 3.57
C LEU A 584 3.23 4.16 3.15
N GLN A 585 1.97 3.98 3.53
CA GLN A 585 0.89 4.92 3.25
C GLN A 585 1.14 6.26 3.94
N GLN A 586 1.58 6.24 5.19
CA GLN A 586 1.97 7.46 5.90
C GLN A 586 3.09 8.19 5.17
N HIS A 587 4.15 7.47 4.79
CA HIS A 587 5.26 8.06 4.05
C HIS A 587 4.81 8.67 2.71
N PHE A 588 3.87 8.01 2.02
CA PHE A 588 3.27 8.52 0.79
C PHE A 588 2.47 9.80 1.04
N ASN A 589 1.57 9.80 2.03
CA ASN A 589 0.79 10.98 2.40
C ASN A 589 1.73 12.16 2.72
N GLN A 590 2.71 11.95 3.59
CA GLN A 590 3.69 12.98 3.93
C GLN A 590 4.44 13.52 2.71
N HIS A 591 4.81 12.66 1.76
CA HIS A 591 5.53 13.10 0.56
C HIS A 591 4.63 13.90 -0.39
N VAL A 592 3.42 13.41 -0.67
CA VAL A 592 2.43 14.09 -1.54
C VAL A 592 2.05 15.44 -0.94
N PHE A 593 1.68 15.49 0.35
CA PHE A 593 1.27 16.74 1.00
C PHE A 593 2.45 17.69 1.28
N LYS A 594 3.68 17.20 1.41
CA LYS A 594 4.86 18.06 1.48
C LYS A 594 5.19 18.71 0.13
N MET A 595 4.95 18.03 -0.99
CA MET A 595 5.03 18.67 -2.31
C MET A 595 3.98 19.79 -2.44
N GLU A 596 2.78 19.62 -1.87
CA GLU A 596 1.79 20.70 -1.83
C GLU A 596 2.19 21.89 -0.93
N GLN A 597 3.14 21.72 0.00
CA GLN A 597 3.68 22.87 0.75
C GLN A 597 4.53 23.81 -0.11
N GLU A 598 4.92 23.41 -1.33
CA GLU A 598 5.59 24.29 -2.30
C GLU A 598 4.71 25.48 -2.72
N TYR A 599 3.37 25.40 -2.59
CA TYR A 599 2.48 26.56 -2.79
C TYR A 599 2.79 27.72 -1.83
N THR A 600 3.35 27.41 -0.65
CA THR A 600 3.84 28.42 0.30
C THR A 600 5.07 29.13 -0.24
N ALA A 601 5.92 28.43 -0.99
CA ALA A 601 7.10 29.00 -1.65
C ALA A 601 6.72 29.84 -2.88
N GLU A 602 5.58 29.56 -3.50
CA GLU A 602 5.00 30.34 -4.60
C GLU A 602 4.12 31.53 -4.13
N GLU A 603 4.09 31.82 -2.82
CA GLU A 603 3.26 32.87 -2.20
C GLU A 603 1.74 32.74 -2.49
N ILE A 604 1.28 31.54 -2.85
CA ILE A 604 -0.13 31.26 -3.06
C ILE A 604 -0.77 31.07 -1.68
N ASN A 605 -1.74 31.93 -1.34
CA ASN A 605 -2.50 31.83 -0.11
C ASN A 605 -3.51 30.67 -0.20
N CYS A 606 -3.00 29.44 -0.11
CA CYS A 606 -3.81 28.24 -0.06
C CYS A 606 -4.15 27.94 1.41
N SER A 607 -5.44 27.88 1.75
CA SER A 607 -5.87 27.35 3.04
C SER A 607 -5.48 25.88 3.12
N TYR A 608 -4.74 25.49 4.18
CA TYR A 608 -4.30 24.12 4.41
C TYR A 608 -5.46 23.13 4.23
N VAL A 609 -5.30 22.16 3.33
CA VAL A 609 -6.30 21.10 3.12
C VAL A 609 -6.19 20.13 4.30
N GLU A 610 -7.19 20.10 5.16
CA GLU A 610 -7.29 19.06 6.21
C GLU A 610 -7.50 17.70 5.53
N PHE A 611 -6.55 16.79 5.70
CA PHE A 611 -6.66 15.41 5.27
C PHE A 611 -6.68 14.47 6.47
N VAL A 612 -7.24 13.27 6.28
CA VAL A 612 -7.22 12.22 7.30
C VAL A 612 -5.87 11.53 7.26
N ASP A 613 -5.00 11.87 8.22
CA ASP A 613 -3.74 11.17 8.45
C ASP A 613 -3.99 9.82 9.15
N ASN A 614 -3.04 8.89 9.03
CA ASN A 614 -3.07 7.57 9.65
C ASN A 614 -2.07 7.42 10.81
N GLN A 615 -1.50 8.54 11.28
CA GLN A 615 -0.55 8.57 12.40
C GLN A 615 -1.15 8.00 13.69
N ASP A 616 -2.44 8.16 13.93
CA ASP A 616 -3.15 7.65 15.11
C ASP A 616 -3.18 6.10 15.14
N VAL A 617 -3.40 5.46 13.99
CA VAL A 617 -3.33 4.00 13.83
C VAL A 617 -1.91 3.49 14.08
N LEU A 618 -0.91 4.18 13.54
CA LEU A 618 0.49 3.84 13.74
C LEU A 618 0.92 4.03 15.20
N ASP A 619 0.46 5.10 15.83
CA ASP A 619 0.70 5.38 17.24
C ASP A 619 0.10 4.31 18.15
N LEU A 620 -1.10 3.82 17.83
CA LEU A 620 -1.73 2.73 18.57
C LEU A 620 -0.89 1.44 18.52
N ILE A 621 -0.21 1.19 17.40
CA ILE A 621 0.60 0.00 17.20
C ILE A 621 2.00 0.16 17.81
N GLU A 622 2.64 1.32 17.65
CA GLU A 622 4.06 1.54 18.01
C GLU A 622 4.28 2.13 19.40
N LYS A 623 3.37 2.97 19.90
CA LYS A 623 3.62 3.67 21.16
C LYS A 623 3.49 2.71 22.34
N ALA A 624 4.55 2.66 23.14
CA ALA A 624 4.67 1.83 24.34
C ALA A 624 3.56 2.02 25.40
N SER A 625 2.72 3.07 25.28
CA SER A 625 1.56 3.28 26.14
C SER A 625 0.38 2.35 25.84
N HIS A 626 0.37 1.68 24.69
CA HIS A 626 -0.68 0.75 24.28
C HIS A 626 -0.04 -0.59 23.87
N HIS A 627 -0.20 -1.61 24.71
CA HIS A 627 0.44 -2.94 24.66
C HIS A 627 -0.02 -3.84 23.49
N THR A 628 -0.11 -3.32 22.27
CA THR A 628 -0.62 -4.13 21.13
C THR A 628 0.48 -4.98 20.49
N VAL A 629 1.73 -4.50 20.45
CA VAL A 629 2.88 -5.25 19.90
C VAL A 629 3.74 -5.92 20.99
N ALA A 630 3.70 -5.40 22.22
CA ALA A 630 4.37 -5.98 23.39
C ALA A 630 3.42 -6.90 24.14
#